data_AF-A0A7S0HJC0-F1
#
_entry.id   AF-A0A7S0HJC0-F1
#
_cell.length_a   1.000
_cell.length_b   1.000
_cell.length_c   1.000
_cell.angle_alpha   90.00
_cell.angle_beta   90.00
_cell.angle_gamma   90.00
#
_symmetry.space_group_name_H-M   'P 1'
#
loop_
_entity.id
_entity.type
_entity.pdbx_description
1 polymer ?
#
loop_
_entity_poly.entity_id
_entity_poly.type
_entity_poly.pdbx_seq_one_letter_code
_entity_poly.pdbx_strand_id
1 'polypeptide(L)'
;VGMYVKDCTSEPVHTASHCRTLIKQGNATRTTTATGLNDQSSRSHMLVTLTVRTTDLHTGDHYVGKLSLVDLAGSERLAKSQTTGQALKETQAINKSLSALGTVIAALATQEKHVPYRDSKLTYLLQDSLGGNSKTLMFVNIGPSQYNHAESLNSLNFASRAKAVALGKATKNREADAGTTKPNKLKTVTTTMA
;
A
#
# COMPACT_ATOMS: atom_id res chain seq x y z
N VAL A 1 -10.34 -12.72 -1.73
CA VAL A 1 -8.91 -12.42 -1.52
C VAL A 1 -8.49 -11.44 -2.60
N GLY A 2 -7.83 -10.34 -2.21
CA GLY A 2 -7.47 -9.22 -3.10
C GLY A 2 -6.22 -9.48 -3.94
N MET A 3 -5.57 -8.40 -4.37
CA MET A 3 -4.38 -8.46 -5.21
C MET A 3 -3.20 -9.15 -4.50
N TYR A 4 -2.40 -9.93 -5.24
CA TYR A 4 -1.19 -10.58 -4.74
C TYR A 4 0.01 -10.32 -5.66
N VAL A 5 1.21 -10.31 -5.08
CA VAL A 5 2.47 -10.24 -5.82
C VAL A 5 3.00 -11.65 -5.98
N LYS A 6 3.12 -12.10 -7.22
CA LYS A 6 3.75 -13.40 -7.52
C LYS A 6 5.20 -13.37 -7.03
N ASP A 7 5.65 -14.49 -6.47
CA ASP A 7 7.03 -14.70 -6.00
C ASP A 7 7.46 -13.80 -4.84
N CYS A 8 6.50 -13.13 -4.17
CA CYS A 8 6.75 -12.41 -2.93
C CYS A 8 6.85 -13.38 -1.74
N THR A 9 7.92 -13.27 -0.97
CA THR A 9 8.10 -14.05 0.26
C THR A 9 6.99 -13.74 1.26
N SER A 10 6.34 -14.78 1.77
CA SER A 10 5.34 -14.68 2.84
C SER A 10 5.79 -15.56 4.00
N GLU A 11 5.85 -14.98 5.20
CA GLU A 11 6.36 -15.65 6.40
C GLU A 11 5.29 -15.71 7.49
N PRO A 12 5.00 -16.89 8.07
CA PRO A 12 4.14 -17.00 9.24
C PRO A 12 4.71 -16.24 10.44
N VAL A 13 3.86 -15.44 11.10
CA VAL A 13 4.22 -14.71 12.32
C VAL A 13 3.37 -15.15 13.49
N HIS A 14 4.00 -15.45 14.62
CA HIS A 14 3.34 -15.95 15.82
C HIS A 14 3.37 -14.97 16.99
N THR A 15 4.17 -13.90 16.89
CA THR A 15 4.27 -12.88 17.93
C THR A 15 4.36 -11.50 17.31
N ALA A 16 3.89 -10.49 18.06
CA ALA A 16 4.07 -9.10 17.67
C ALA A 16 5.55 -8.72 17.54
N SER A 17 6.43 -9.35 18.33
CA SER A 17 7.88 -9.13 18.23
C SER A 17 8.44 -9.61 16.90
N HIS A 18 8.05 -10.81 16.45
CA HIS A 18 8.48 -11.33 15.16
C HIS A 18 8.01 -10.41 14.01
N CYS A 19 6.75 -9.99 14.03
CA CYS A 19 6.22 -9.04 13.05
C CYS A 19 7.02 -7.72 13.01
N ARG A 20 7.36 -7.15 14.17
CA ARG A 20 8.22 -5.95 14.25
C ARG A 20 9.61 -6.17 13.66
N THR A 21 10.20 -7.35 13.87
CA THR A 21 11.51 -7.70 13.28
C THR A 21 11.45 -7.73 11.77
N LEU A 22 10.43 -8.36 11.18
CA LEU A 22 10.26 -8.40 9.72
C LEU A 22 10.06 -7.00 9.12
N ILE A 23 9.29 -6.14 9.79
CA ILE A 23 9.12 -4.73 9.38
C ILE A 23 10.47 -4.00 9.40
N LYS A 24 11.27 -4.17 10.47
CA LYS A 24 12.61 -3.57 10.58
C LYS A 24 13.56 -4.08 9.50
N GLN A 25 13.53 -5.38 9.18
CA GLN A 25 14.33 -5.95 8.10
C GLN A 25 13.94 -5.36 6.75
N GLY A 26 12.64 -5.27 6.44
CA GLY A 26 12.16 -4.62 5.21
C GLY A 26 12.62 -3.17 5.09
N ASN A 27 12.56 -2.41 6.18
CA ASN A 27 13.10 -1.05 6.24
C ASN A 27 14.61 -1.00 6.04
N ALA A 28 15.38 -1.92 6.64
CA ALA A 28 16.83 -1.95 6.51
C ALA A 28 17.25 -2.27 5.06
N THR A 29 16.58 -3.21 4.40
CA THR A 29 16.84 -3.52 2.98
C THR A 29 16.60 -2.30 2.09
N ARG A 30 15.53 -1.53 2.36
CA ARG A 30 15.25 -0.26 1.68
C ARG A 30 16.42 0.74 1.82
N THR A 31 17.04 0.81 3.01
CA THR A 31 18.17 1.72 3.28
C THR A 31 19.48 1.26 2.61
N THR A 32 19.80 -0.03 2.62
CA THR A 32 21.11 -0.55 2.16
C THR A 32 21.37 -0.45 0.65
N THR A 33 20.34 -0.32 -0.18
CA THR A 33 20.48 -0.12 -1.64
C THR A 33 20.89 1.31 -2.00
N ALA A 34 21.01 2.22 -1.02
CA ALA A 34 21.42 3.61 -1.23
C ALA A 34 22.94 3.74 -1.42
N THR A 35 23.40 3.87 -2.66
CA THR A 35 24.79 4.27 -2.95
C THR A 35 24.92 5.80 -2.97
N GLY A 36 25.56 6.35 -1.94
CA GLY A 36 26.47 7.49 -2.01
C GLY A 36 25.92 8.91 -2.08
N LEU A 37 24.78 9.21 -2.71
CA LEU A 37 24.46 10.63 -3.02
C LEU A 37 22.98 11.06 -2.95
N ASN A 38 22.03 10.19 -2.60
CA ASN A 38 20.62 10.60 -2.43
C ASN A 38 19.90 9.73 -1.40
N ASP A 39 19.03 10.34 -0.59
CA ASP A 39 18.16 9.63 0.34
C ASP A 39 17.08 8.84 -0.44
N GLN A 40 17.35 7.57 -0.73
CA GLN A 40 16.45 6.66 -1.45
C GLN A 40 15.13 6.36 -0.72
N SER A 41 14.99 6.74 0.56
CA SER A 41 13.68 6.66 1.23
C SER A 41 12.66 7.55 0.51
N SER A 42 13.06 8.73 0.03
CA SER A 42 12.23 9.61 -0.79
C SER A 42 11.88 9.05 -2.19
N ARG A 43 12.51 7.93 -2.59
CA ARG A 43 12.49 7.43 -3.98
C ARG A 43 11.98 6.00 -4.15
N SER A 44 11.44 5.41 -3.09
CA SER A 44 10.85 4.07 -3.15
C SER A 44 9.58 4.00 -2.30
N HIS A 45 8.59 3.24 -2.78
CA HIS A 45 7.40 2.89 -2.01
C HIS A 45 7.64 1.58 -1.28
N MET A 46 7.18 1.48 -0.04
CA MET A 46 7.23 0.25 0.74
C MET A 46 5.81 -0.18 1.11
N LEU A 47 5.50 -1.45 0.86
CA LEU A 47 4.24 -2.08 1.25
C LEU A 47 4.53 -3.27 2.16
N VAL A 48 3.95 -3.26 3.36
CA VAL A 48 3.91 -4.42 4.26
C VAL A 48 2.48 -4.88 4.37
N THR A 49 2.23 -6.16 4.09
CA THR A 49 0.90 -6.75 4.18
C THR A 49 0.87 -7.84 5.25
N LEU A 50 0.01 -7.65 6.25
CA LEU A 50 -0.32 -8.65 7.25
C LEU A 50 -1.69 -9.25 6.91
N THR A 51 -1.72 -10.56 6.68
CA THR A 51 -2.97 -11.31 6.50
C THR A 51 -3.28 -12.06 7.79
N VAL A 52 -4.46 -11.82 8.35
CA VAL A 52 -4.92 -12.47 9.57
C VAL A 52 -6.06 -13.41 9.21
N ARG A 53 -5.93 -14.69 9.57
CA ARG A 53 -7.01 -15.66 9.46
C ARG A 53 -7.52 -15.97 10.86
N THR A 54 -8.83 -15.93 11.04
CA THR A 54 -9.48 -16.17 12.33
C THR A 54 -10.62 -17.15 12.15
N THR A 55 -10.78 -18.05 13.12
CA THR A 55 -11.94 -18.92 13.23
C THR A 55 -12.78 -18.45 14.40
N ASP A 56 -14.05 -18.18 14.18
CA ASP A 56 -15.01 -17.97 15.25
C ASP A 56 -15.34 -19.33 15.89
N LEU A 57 -14.97 -19.49 17.16
CA LEU A 57 -15.12 -20.76 17.87
C LEU A 57 -16.59 -21.09 18.22
N HIS A 58 -17.49 -20.11 18.17
CA HIS A 58 -18.90 -20.33 18.43
C HIS A 58 -19.64 -20.79 17.17
N THR A 59 -19.37 -20.15 16.03
CA THR A 59 -20.07 -20.43 14.77
C THR A 59 -19.32 -21.40 13.86
N GLY A 60 -18.03 -21.61 14.09
CA GLY A 60 -17.14 -22.33 13.19
C GLY A 60 -16.69 -21.50 11.99
N ASP A 61 -17.15 -20.26 11.85
CA ASP A 61 -16.90 -19.46 10.65
C ASP A 61 -15.43 -19.03 10.52
N HIS A 62 -14.90 -19.16 9.32
CA HIS A 62 -13.57 -18.70 8.97
C HIS A 62 -13.63 -17.29 8.36
N TYR A 63 -12.73 -16.41 8.82
CA TYR A 63 -12.61 -15.04 8.33
C TYR A 63 -11.18 -14.68 7.96
N VAL A 64 -11.04 -13.79 6.98
CA VAL A 64 -9.73 -13.26 6.56
C VAL A 64 -9.73 -11.74 6.57
N GLY A 65 -8.87 -11.19 7.42
CA GLY A 65 -8.50 -9.78 7.43
C GLY A 65 -7.20 -9.53 6.68
N LYS A 66 -7.09 -8.36 6.05
CA LYS A 66 -5.84 -7.87 5.45
C LYS A 66 -5.56 -6.47 6.00
N LEU A 67 -4.38 -6.27 6.56
CA LEU A 67 -3.83 -4.96 6.91
C LEU A 67 -2.66 -4.68 5.98
N SER A 68 -2.76 -3.59 5.21
CA SER A 68 -1.67 -3.11 4.36
C SER A 68 -1.15 -1.79 4.93
N LEU A 69 0.12 -1.76 5.32
CA LEU A 69 0.85 -0.56 5.71
C LEU A 69 1.68 -0.10 4.52
N VAL A 70 1.46 1.14 4.09
CA VAL A 70 2.00 1.67 2.84
C VAL A 70 2.74 2.96 3.14
N ASP A 71 4.05 2.96 2.91
CA ASP A 71 4.90 4.14 2.96
C ASP A 71 5.22 4.57 1.53
N LEU A 72 4.79 5.78 1.17
CA LEU A 72 4.92 6.31 -0.18
C LEU A 72 6.19 7.13 -0.31
N ALA A 73 6.78 7.09 -1.51
CA ALA A 73 7.88 7.97 -1.90
C ALA A 73 7.45 9.46 -1.85
N GLY A 74 8.45 10.35 -1.90
CA GLY A 74 8.25 11.79 -1.89
C GLY A 74 7.34 12.28 -3.01
N SER A 75 6.43 13.20 -2.68
CA SER A 75 5.45 13.77 -3.62
C SER A 75 5.95 15.04 -4.33
N GLU A 76 7.18 15.46 -4.06
CA GLU A 76 7.77 16.65 -4.61
C GLU A 76 8.00 16.56 -6.12
N ARG A 77 7.80 17.69 -6.80
CA ARG A 77 7.90 17.76 -8.25
C ARG A 77 9.36 17.80 -8.72
N LEU A 78 9.60 17.12 -9.84
CA LEU A 78 10.88 17.13 -10.58
C LEU A 78 11.47 18.52 -10.83
N ALA A 79 10.65 19.54 -11.03
CA ALA A 79 11.13 20.91 -11.33
C ALA A 79 11.94 21.54 -10.19
N LYS A 80 11.77 21.07 -8.94
CA LYS A 80 12.63 21.46 -7.80
C LYS A 80 13.89 20.60 -7.67
N SER A 81 13.95 19.49 -8.39
CA SER A 81 15.04 18.53 -8.36
C SER A 81 16.06 18.86 -9.45
N GLN A 82 17.25 19.36 -9.07
CA GLN A 82 18.37 19.59 -10.01
C GLN A 82 19.04 18.28 -10.49
N THR A 83 18.27 17.19 -10.61
CA THR A 83 18.76 15.85 -10.95
C THR A 83 18.88 15.68 -12.46
N THR A 84 20.06 15.23 -12.93
CA THR A 84 20.35 14.93 -14.33
C THR A 84 20.65 13.44 -14.55
N GLY A 85 20.67 12.99 -15.80
CA GLY A 85 21.10 11.63 -16.16
C GLY A 85 20.20 10.50 -15.61
N GLN A 86 20.81 9.44 -15.08
CA GLN A 86 20.09 8.26 -14.58
C GLN A 86 19.17 8.59 -13.40
N ALA A 87 19.56 9.54 -12.55
CA ALA A 87 18.73 10.02 -11.44
C ALA A 87 17.44 10.68 -11.92
N LEU A 88 17.44 11.35 -13.09
CA LEU A 88 16.23 11.94 -13.66
C LEU A 88 15.21 10.86 -14.07
N LYS A 89 15.67 9.78 -14.71
CA LYS A 89 14.81 8.65 -15.11
C LYS A 89 14.17 7.97 -13.91
N GLU A 90 14.92 7.83 -12.83
CA GLU A 90 14.42 7.29 -11.57
C GLU A 90 13.34 8.20 -10.96
N THR A 91 13.63 9.50 -10.78
CA THR A 91 12.67 10.45 -10.21
C THR A 91 11.40 10.58 -11.07
N GLN A 92 11.50 10.39 -12.39
CA GLN A 92 10.35 10.27 -13.29
C GLN A 92 9.50 9.03 -13.02
N ALA A 93 10.13 7.87 -12.79
CA ALA A 93 9.41 6.63 -12.49
C ALA A 93 8.63 6.72 -11.16
N ILE A 94 9.22 7.35 -10.15
CA ILE A 94 8.56 7.60 -8.85
C ILE A 94 7.35 8.50 -9.03
N ASN A 95 7.54 9.66 -9.67
CA ASN A 95 6.45 10.60 -9.93
C ASN A 95 5.36 9.99 -10.81
N LYS A 96 5.69 9.07 -11.73
CA LYS A 96 4.70 8.35 -12.52
C LYS A 96 3.72 7.57 -11.63
N SER A 97 4.23 6.85 -10.63
CA SER A 97 3.36 6.07 -9.72
C SER A 97 2.47 6.95 -8.83
N LEU A 98 2.99 8.07 -8.33
CA LEU A 98 2.19 9.03 -7.55
C LEU A 98 1.19 9.82 -8.42
N SER A 99 1.55 10.12 -9.67
CA SER A 99 0.63 10.73 -10.64
C SER A 99 -0.52 9.78 -10.96
N ALA A 100 -0.22 8.50 -11.22
CA ALA A 100 -1.24 7.47 -11.43
C ALA A 100 -2.15 7.33 -10.20
N LEU A 101 -1.60 7.38 -8.99
CA LEU A 101 -2.37 7.39 -7.75
C LEU A 101 -3.32 8.60 -7.68
N GLY A 102 -2.83 9.79 -8.07
CA GLY A 102 -3.66 10.99 -8.19
C GLY A 102 -4.82 10.84 -9.18
N THR A 103 -4.56 10.25 -10.34
CA THR A 103 -5.59 9.96 -11.35
C THR A 103 -6.63 8.98 -10.82
N VAL A 104 -6.21 7.91 -10.14
CA VAL A 104 -7.11 6.92 -9.53
C VAL A 104 -8.01 7.57 -8.47
N ILE A 105 -7.44 8.37 -7.56
CA ILE A 105 -8.21 9.09 -6.55
C ILE A 105 -9.21 10.06 -7.18
N ALA A 106 -8.80 10.79 -8.22
CA ALA A 106 -9.70 11.71 -8.91
C ALA A 106 -10.89 10.98 -9.54
N ALA A 107 -10.63 9.90 -10.30
CA ALA A 107 -11.67 9.09 -10.93
C ALA A 107 -12.63 8.45 -9.90
N LEU A 108 -12.11 8.04 -8.74
CA LEU A 108 -12.92 7.51 -7.66
C LEU A 108 -13.79 8.57 -6.99
N ALA A 109 -13.25 9.77 -6.75
CA ALA A 109 -13.98 10.87 -6.15
C ALA A 109 -15.14 11.35 -7.04
N THR A 110 -15.01 11.24 -8.37
CA THR A 110 -16.05 11.56 -9.35
C THR A 110 -16.91 10.36 -9.75
N GLN A 111 -16.71 9.19 -9.13
CA GLN A 111 -17.43 7.94 -9.42
C GLN A 111 -17.41 7.56 -10.92
N GLU A 112 -16.27 7.75 -11.57
CA GLU A 112 -16.10 7.36 -12.96
C GLU A 112 -16.27 5.84 -13.15
N LYS A 113 -16.87 5.47 -14.28
CA LYS A 113 -17.10 4.06 -14.63
C LYS A 113 -15.80 3.26 -14.76
N HIS A 114 -14.72 3.91 -15.22
CA HIS A 114 -13.42 3.28 -15.42
C HIS A 114 -12.37 3.98 -14.56
N VAL A 115 -11.80 3.23 -13.60
CA VAL A 115 -10.71 3.71 -12.75
C VAL A 115 -9.39 3.09 -13.20
N PRO A 116 -8.35 3.88 -13.56
CA PRO A 116 -7.16 3.39 -14.23
C PRO A 116 -6.11 2.80 -13.26
N TYR A 117 -6.49 1.76 -12.50
CA TYR A 117 -5.58 1.11 -11.54
C TYR A 117 -4.31 0.54 -12.19
N ARG A 118 -4.35 0.22 -13.48
CA ARG A 118 -3.25 -0.43 -14.21
C ARG A 118 -2.13 0.52 -14.66
N ASP A 119 -2.30 1.83 -14.50
CA ASP A 119 -1.33 2.84 -14.93
C ASP A 119 0.00 2.78 -14.15
N SER A 120 -0.03 2.16 -12.96
CA SER A 120 1.17 1.84 -12.20
C SER A 120 1.02 0.54 -11.41
N LYS A 121 2.15 -0.10 -11.08
CA LYS A 121 2.16 -1.26 -10.18
C LYS A 121 1.61 -0.91 -8.80
N LEU A 122 1.88 0.30 -8.31
CA LEU A 122 1.39 0.79 -7.02
C LEU A 122 -0.14 0.84 -6.99
N THR A 123 -0.76 1.55 -7.93
CA THR A 123 -2.22 1.66 -8.02
C THR A 123 -2.89 0.31 -8.24
N TYR A 124 -2.23 -0.61 -8.96
CA TYR A 124 -2.74 -1.96 -9.15
C TYR A 124 -2.73 -2.75 -7.84
N LEU A 125 -1.66 -2.66 -7.06
CA LEU A 125 -1.57 -3.30 -5.73
C LEU A 125 -2.55 -2.71 -4.72
N LEU A 126 -2.83 -1.41 -4.82
CA LEU A 126 -3.74 -0.68 -3.92
C LEU A 126 -5.21 -0.74 -4.36
N GLN A 127 -5.55 -1.42 -5.45
CA GLN A 127 -6.90 -1.45 -6.00
C GLN A 127 -7.95 -1.85 -4.96
N ASP A 128 -7.64 -2.86 -4.13
CA ASP A 128 -8.57 -3.29 -3.08
C ASP A 128 -8.70 -2.28 -1.93
N SER A 129 -7.67 -1.48 -1.68
CA SER A 129 -7.65 -0.45 -0.64
C SER A 129 -8.32 0.85 -1.10
N LEU A 130 -8.31 1.16 -2.40
CA LEU A 130 -8.79 2.45 -2.93
C LEU A 130 -10.16 2.39 -3.62
N GLY A 131 -10.69 1.22 -3.95
CA GLY A 131 -12.05 1.10 -4.49
C GLY A 131 -12.73 -0.22 -4.21
N GLY A 132 -12.14 -1.04 -3.34
CA GLY A 132 -12.68 -2.34 -2.94
C GLY A 132 -13.31 -2.33 -1.55
N ASN A 133 -13.59 -3.53 -1.06
CA ASN A 133 -14.02 -3.75 0.32
C ASN A 133 -12.85 -3.51 1.29
N SER A 134 -12.67 -2.26 1.71
CA SER A 134 -11.59 -1.85 2.62
C SER A 134 -12.02 -0.74 3.57
N LYS A 135 -11.35 -0.68 4.72
CA LYS A 135 -11.28 0.54 5.54
C LYS A 135 -9.92 1.15 5.32
N THR A 136 -9.88 2.34 4.73
CA THR A 136 -8.64 2.97 4.30
C THR A 136 -8.44 4.28 5.04
N LEU A 137 -7.27 4.43 5.63
CA LEU A 137 -6.81 5.64 6.32
C LEU A 137 -5.58 6.17 5.59
N MET A 138 -5.61 7.45 5.22
CA MET A 138 -4.48 8.14 4.62
C MET A 138 -3.92 9.17 5.61
N PHE A 139 -2.61 9.14 5.81
CA PHE A 139 -1.87 10.22 6.46
C PHE A 139 -1.28 11.14 5.41
N VAL A 140 -1.33 12.45 5.66
CA VAL A 140 -0.80 13.48 4.77
C VAL A 140 0.20 14.29 5.58
N ASN A 141 1.49 14.07 5.33
CA ASN A 141 2.56 14.77 6.02
C ASN A 141 2.94 16.03 5.24
N ILE A 142 2.99 17.16 5.94
CA ILE A 142 3.30 18.48 5.36
C ILE A 142 4.46 19.15 6.10
N GLY A 143 5.23 19.95 5.39
CA GLY A 143 6.28 20.79 5.97
C GLY A 143 5.74 22.17 6.34
N PRO A 144 5.99 22.68 7.56
CA PRO A 144 5.48 23.99 7.99
C PRO A 144 6.29 25.18 7.47
N SER A 145 7.46 24.94 6.85
CA SER A 145 8.34 26.03 6.38
C SER A 145 7.80 26.70 5.11
N GLN A 146 8.10 28.00 4.96
CA GLN A 146 7.70 28.77 3.78
C GLN A 146 8.26 28.18 2.48
N TYR A 147 9.47 27.62 2.51
CA TYR A 147 10.08 26.90 1.38
C TYR A 147 9.21 25.74 0.86
N ASN A 148 8.46 25.09 1.75
CA ASN A 148 7.59 23.96 1.45
C ASN A 148 6.16 24.35 1.09
N HIS A 149 5.78 25.64 1.17
CA HIS A 149 4.40 26.10 1.00
C HIS A 149 3.70 25.52 -0.23
N ALA A 150 4.34 25.58 -1.40
CA ALA A 150 3.75 25.06 -2.64
C ALA A 150 3.51 23.54 -2.61
N GLU A 151 4.42 22.77 -2.02
CA GLU A 151 4.26 21.31 -1.92
C GLU A 151 3.25 20.92 -0.84
N SER A 152 3.26 21.61 0.31
CA SER A 152 2.25 21.44 1.35
C SER A 152 0.84 21.71 0.81
N LEU A 153 0.66 22.75 -0.01
CA LEU A 153 -0.61 23.03 -0.67
C LEU A 153 -1.01 21.93 -1.67
N ASN A 154 -0.05 21.41 -2.45
CA ASN A 154 -0.30 20.27 -3.35
C ASN A 154 -0.79 19.03 -2.57
N SER A 155 -0.12 18.69 -1.47
CA SER A 155 -0.48 17.56 -0.60
C SER A 155 -1.86 17.73 0.04
N LEU A 156 -2.20 18.93 0.50
CA LEU A 156 -3.53 19.22 1.05
C LEU A 156 -4.64 19.17 -0.01
N ASN A 157 -4.36 19.65 -1.23
CA ASN A 157 -5.30 19.51 -2.35
C ASN A 157 -5.53 18.06 -2.74
N PHE A 158 -4.48 17.23 -2.72
CA PHE A 158 -4.61 15.79 -2.89
C PHE A 158 -5.47 15.17 -1.79
N ALA A 159 -5.20 15.51 -0.52
CA ALA A 159 -5.96 15.03 0.63
C ALA A 159 -7.45 15.37 0.53
N SER A 160 -7.77 16.59 0.08
CA SER A 160 -9.14 17.04 -0.13
C SER A 160 -9.88 16.16 -1.16
N ARG A 161 -9.22 15.83 -2.28
CA ARG A 161 -9.77 14.89 -3.28
C ARG A 161 -9.91 13.47 -2.72
N ALA A 162 -8.90 12.98 -2.01
CA ALA A 162 -8.94 11.65 -1.39
C ALA A 162 -10.07 11.52 -0.38
N LYS A 163 -10.38 12.58 0.38
CA LYS A 163 -11.50 12.61 1.32
C LYS A 163 -12.87 12.43 0.63
N ALA A 164 -13.01 12.85 -0.62
CA ALA A 164 -14.25 12.71 -1.39
C ALA A 164 -14.49 11.27 -1.90
N VAL A 165 -13.50 10.38 -1.81
CA VAL A 165 -13.64 8.99 -2.24
C VAL A 165 -14.57 8.24 -1.27
N ALA A 166 -15.68 7.72 -1.80
CA ALA A 166 -16.65 6.94 -1.05
C ALA A 166 -16.50 5.43 -1.34
N LEU A 167 -15.84 4.70 -0.43
CA LEU A 167 -15.67 3.24 -0.53
C LEU A 167 -16.91 2.44 -0.13
N GLY A 168 -17.92 3.09 0.44
CA GLY A 168 -19.08 2.43 1.03
C GLY A 168 -18.78 1.73 2.35
N LYS A 169 -19.71 0.88 2.79
CA LYS A 169 -19.60 0.15 4.06
C LYS A 169 -18.74 -1.10 3.88
N ALA A 170 -17.60 -1.13 4.57
CA ALA A 170 -16.75 -2.32 4.61
C ALA A 170 -17.49 -3.53 5.22
N THR A 171 -17.35 -4.70 4.59
CA THR A 171 -17.93 -5.97 5.00
C THR A 171 -16.86 -6.96 5.47
N LYS A 172 -17.24 -7.93 6.29
CA LYS A 172 -16.33 -9.00 6.73
C LYS A 172 -16.11 -10.00 5.59
N ASN A 173 -14.87 -10.42 5.37
CA ASN A 173 -14.57 -11.47 4.40
C ASN A 173 -14.67 -12.83 5.11
N ARG A 174 -15.75 -13.57 4.86
CA ARG A 174 -15.91 -14.97 5.28
C ARG A 174 -15.29 -15.89 4.22
N GLU A 175 -14.44 -16.83 4.63
CA GLU A 175 -14.00 -17.92 3.77
C GLU A 175 -15.12 -18.97 3.71
N ALA A 176 -15.50 -19.40 2.51
CA ALA A 176 -16.44 -20.51 2.35
C ALA A 176 -15.76 -21.81 2.78
N ASP A 177 -16.52 -22.74 3.39
CA ASP A 177 -16.02 -24.08 3.70
C ASP A 177 -15.47 -24.72 2.43
N ALA A 178 -14.22 -25.18 2.51
CA ALA A 178 -13.51 -25.80 1.42
C ALA A 178 -14.10 -27.18 1.10
N GLY A 179 -15.23 -27.21 0.40
CA GLY A 179 -15.68 -28.39 -0.34
C GLY A 179 -14.65 -28.71 -1.43
N THR A 180 -13.78 -29.69 -1.18
CA THR A 180 -12.98 -30.40 -2.20
C THR A 180 -12.18 -29.54 -3.18
N THR A 181 -11.40 -28.57 -2.69
CA THR A 181 -10.27 -28.03 -3.47
C THR A 181 -8.98 -28.72 -3.02
N LYS A 182 -8.36 -29.47 -3.95
CA LYS A 182 -7.09 -30.17 -3.74
C LYS A 182 -6.08 -29.22 -3.07
N PRO A 183 -5.33 -29.68 -2.04
CA PRO A 183 -4.43 -28.83 -1.29
C PRO A 183 -3.36 -28.30 -2.24
N ASN A 184 -3.42 -27.00 -2.54
CA ASN A 184 -2.31 -26.34 -3.20
C ASN A 184 -1.15 -26.38 -2.19
N LYS A 185 0.00 -26.92 -2.60
CA LYS A 185 1.17 -27.15 -1.74
C LYS A 185 1.80 -25.83 -1.26
N LEU A 186 1.15 -25.15 -0.33
CA LEU A 186 1.70 -24.09 0.49
C LEU A 186 1.20 -24.35 1.91
N LYS A 187 2.15 -24.65 2.82
CA LYS A 187 1.88 -24.91 4.23
C LYS A 187 1.03 -23.77 4.80
N THR A 188 -0.25 -24.04 4.97
CA THR A 188 -1.21 -23.18 5.63
C THR A 188 -0.95 -23.34 7.12
N VAL A 189 -0.44 -22.29 7.78
CA VAL A 189 -0.25 -22.30 9.23
C VAL A 189 -1.35 -21.46 9.86
N THR A 190 -2.30 -22.18 10.46
CA THR A 190 -3.29 -21.69 11.41
C THR A 190 -2.56 -21.03 12.57
N THR A 191 -2.90 -19.79 12.92
CA THR A 191 -2.48 -19.18 14.17
C THR A 191 -3.73 -18.83 14.97
N THR A 192 -4.04 -19.69 15.93
CA THR A 192 -4.97 -19.41 17.01
C THR A 192 -4.24 -18.52 18.00
N MET A 193 -4.66 -17.26 18.17
CA MET A 193 -4.30 -16.52 19.38
C MET A 193 -5.37 -16.84 20.42
N ALA A 194 -4.93 -17.44 21.54
CA ALA A 194 -5.73 -17.57 22.76
C ALA A 194 -5.76 -16.24 23.52
#